data_AF-A0A1Q4D7T3-F1
#
_entry.id   AF-A0A1Q4D7T3-F1
#
_cell.length_a   1.000
_cell.length_b   1.000
_cell.length_c   1.000
_cell.angle_alpha   90.00
_cell.angle_beta   90.00
_cell.angle_gamma   90.00
#
_symmetry.space_group_name_H-M   'P 1'
#
loop_
_entity.id
_entity.type
_entity.pdbx_description
1 polymer ?
#
loop_
_entity_poly.entity_id
_entity_poly.type
_entity_poly.pdbx_seq_one_letter_code
_entity_poly.pdbx_strand_id
1 'polypeptide(L)'
;MIVTTSRVGAVAVVTVSGELDLHTARDLMTSVDDVLTEPGLGGVVIDLTGVSFLGSSGLGTLAELATRAPASRRPDESPVPVRLVSAPDNRAVIRPWETMNLQQILPLHADVAAALADLG
;
A
#
# COMPACT_ATOMS: atom_id res chain seq x y z
N MET A 1 -15.19 -3.80 -1.57
CA MET A 1 -13.75 -3.79 -1.89
C MET A 1 -13.29 -5.22 -2.06
N ILE A 2 -12.35 -5.47 -2.98
CA ILE A 2 -11.68 -6.77 -3.12
C ILE A 2 -10.19 -6.55 -2.83
N VAL A 3 -9.60 -7.42 -2.01
CA VAL A 3 -8.16 -7.45 -1.73
C VAL A 3 -7.63 -8.82 -2.12
N THR A 4 -6.55 -8.83 -2.90
CA THR A 4 -5.83 -10.06 -3.25
C THR A 4 -4.36 -9.88 -2.96
N THR A 5 -3.73 -10.93 -2.44
CA THR A 5 -2.30 -10.94 -2.16
C THR A 5 -1.61 -11.91 -3.10
N SER A 6 -0.49 -11.47 -3.67
CA SER A 6 0.44 -12.31 -4.42
C SER A 6 1.87 -12.03 -3.98
N ARG A 7 2.83 -12.83 -4.44
CA ARG A 7 4.22 -12.73 -4.02
C ARG A 7 5.17 -12.76 -5.21
N VAL A 8 6.15 -11.85 -5.20
CA VAL A 8 7.22 -11.73 -6.20
C VAL A 8 8.55 -11.79 -5.45
N GLY A 9 9.12 -12.99 -5.37
CA GLY A 9 10.32 -13.24 -4.56
C GLY A 9 10.08 -12.95 -3.08
N ALA A 10 10.84 -12.01 -2.52
CA ALA A 10 10.68 -11.56 -1.14
C ALA A 10 9.58 -10.49 -0.98
N VAL A 11 9.03 -9.92 -2.05
CA VAL A 11 8.06 -8.83 -1.96
C VAL A 11 6.63 -9.36 -2.06
N ALA A 12 5.76 -8.93 -1.15
CA ALA A 12 4.33 -9.17 -1.26
C ALA A 12 3.66 -8.03 -2.03
N VAL A 13 2.73 -8.38 -2.92
CA VAL A 13 1.92 -7.42 -3.69
C VAL A 13 0.47 -7.58 -3.26
N VAL A 14 -0.06 -6.54 -2.60
CA VAL A 14 -1.44 -6.44 -2.13
C VAL A 14 -2.20 -5.58 -3.12
N THR A 15 -3.05 -6.19 -3.92
CA THR A 15 -3.86 -5.50 -4.94
C THR A 15 -5.24 -5.19 -4.37
N VAL A 16 -5.65 -3.93 -4.46
CA VAL A 16 -6.91 -3.40 -3.93
C VAL A 16 -7.77 -2.90 -5.07
N SER A 17 -9.06 -3.26 -5.06
CA SER A 17 -10.02 -2.76 -6.03
C SER A 17 -11.39 -2.43 -5.45
N GLY A 18 -12.08 -1.49 -6.10
CA GLY A 18 -13.34 -0.91 -5.64
C GLY A 18 -13.12 0.30 -4.73
N GLU A 19 -13.99 0.46 -3.73
CA GLU A 19 -13.97 1.64 -2.86
C GLU A 19 -13.11 1.40 -1.60
N LEU A 20 -12.27 2.39 -1.27
CA LEU A 20 -11.45 2.41 -0.05
C LEU A 20 -11.87 3.59 0.84
N ASP A 21 -12.57 3.28 1.92
CA ASP A 21 -13.25 4.20 2.82
C ASP A 21 -13.13 3.75 4.30
N LEU A 22 -13.92 4.34 5.19
CA LEU A 22 -13.92 3.98 6.61
C LEU A 22 -14.26 2.51 6.88
N HIS A 23 -15.17 1.93 6.10
CA HIS A 23 -15.63 0.56 6.32
C HIS A 23 -14.60 -0.46 5.83
N THR A 24 -14.00 -0.17 4.68
CA THR A 24 -13.11 -1.08 3.96
C THR A 24 -11.63 -0.94 4.34
N ALA A 25 -11.24 0.19 4.93
CA ALA A 25 -9.86 0.43 5.38
C ALA A 25 -9.36 -0.63 6.39
N ARG A 26 -10.24 -1.19 7.23
CA ARG A 26 -9.88 -2.24 8.20
C ARG A 26 -9.48 -3.54 7.53
N ASP A 27 -10.12 -3.88 6.42
CA ASP A 27 -9.84 -5.11 5.68
C ASP A 27 -8.46 -5.02 4.99
N LEU A 28 -8.12 -3.83 4.47
CA LEU A 28 -6.77 -3.57 3.95
C LEU A 28 -5.72 -3.68 5.05
N MET A 29 -5.97 -3.06 6.21
CA MET A 29 -5.04 -3.12 7.35
C MET A 29 -4.77 -4.58 7.76
N THR A 30 -5.85 -5.37 7.93
CA THR A 30 -5.75 -6.79 8.29
C THR A 30 -4.97 -7.58 7.25
N SER A 31 -5.25 -7.36 5.96
CA SER A 31 -4.56 -8.06 4.87
C SER A 31 -3.06 -7.75 4.83
N VAL A 32 -2.68 -6.50 5.12
CA VAL A 32 -1.26 -6.12 5.20
C VAL A 32 -0.61 -6.65 6.47
N ASP A 33 -1.29 -6.60 7.62
CA ASP A 33 -0.79 -7.18 8.86
C ASP A 33 -0.52 -8.69 8.72
N ASP A 34 -1.41 -9.43 8.06
CA ASP A 34 -1.24 -10.85 7.76
C ASP A 34 0.03 -11.08 6.91
N VAL A 35 0.20 -10.29 5.84
CA VAL A 35 1.39 -10.32 4.98
C VAL A 35 2.67 -10.03 5.76
N LEU A 36 2.65 -9.07 6.68
CA LEU A 36 3.81 -8.70 7.50
C LEU A 36 4.28 -9.84 8.42
N THR A 37 3.43 -10.83 8.70
CA THR A 37 3.81 -12.02 9.45
C THR A 37 4.51 -13.09 8.61
N GLU A 38 4.50 -12.97 7.28
CA GLU A 38 5.06 -13.99 6.40
C GLU A 38 6.60 -14.07 6.49
N PRO A 39 7.18 -15.28 6.58
CA PRO A 39 8.63 -15.44 6.65
C PRO A 39 9.30 -15.04 5.33
N GLY A 40 10.48 -14.44 5.43
CA GLY A 40 11.28 -14.05 4.27
C GLY A 40 10.71 -12.88 3.45
N LEU A 41 9.79 -12.10 4.03
CA LEU A 41 9.31 -10.87 3.42
C LEU A 41 10.46 -9.85 3.31
N GLY A 42 10.55 -9.09 2.23
CA GLY A 42 11.55 -8.04 2.01
C GLY A 42 10.95 -6.66 1.79
N GLY A 43 9.65 -6.61 1.50
CA GLY A 43 8.90 -5.39 1.27
C GLY A 43 7.44 -5.69 0.93
N VAL A 44 6.60 -4.65 0.92
CA VAL A 44 5.20 -4.73 0.52
C VAL A 44 4.92 -3.67 -0.54
N VAL A 45 4.24 -4.05 -1.60
CA VAL A 45 3.67 -3.15 -2.60
C VAL A 45 2.15 -3.18 -2.46
N ILE A 46 1.53 -2.01 -2.29
CA ILE A 46 0.07 -1.88 -2.27
C ILE A 46 -0.35 -1.26 -3.61
N ASP A 47 -1.04 -2.04 -4.44
CA ASP A 47 -1.53 -1.62 -5.75
C ASP A 47 -2.97 -1.12 -5.67
N LEU A 48 -3.13 0.19 -5.86
CA LEU A 48 -4.40 0.92 -5.82
C LEU A 48 -4.96 1.18 -7.22
N THR A 49 -4.39 0.60 -8.27
CA THR A 49 -4.81 0.84 -9.66
C THR A 49 -6.28 0.50 -9.89
N GLY A 50 -6.81 -0.51 -9.19
CA GLY A 50 -8.22 -0.90 -9.25
C GLY A 50 -9.15 -0.11 -8.32
N VAL A 51 -8.64 0.86 -7.56
CA VAL A 51 -9.45 1.65 -6.62
C VAL A 51 -10.26 2.70 -7.38
N SER A 52 -11.58 2.65 -7.22
CA SER A 52 -12.55 3.53 -7.88
C SER A 52 -12.99 4.71 -6.99
N PHE A 53 -12.71 4.65 -5.70
CA PHE A 53 -12.99 5.72 -4.73
C PHE A 53 -12.03 5.65 -3.55
N LEU A 54 -11.50 6.80 -3.11
CA LEU A 54 -10.64 6.90 -1.94
C LEU A 54 -11.17 8.01 -1.00
N GLY A 55 -11.71 7.59 0.14
CA GLY A 55 -12.15 8.50 1.20
C GLY A 55 -11.01 8.88 2.16
N SER A 56 -11.24 9.91 2.99
CA SER A 56 -10.23 10.42 3.93
C SER A 56 -9.72 9.34 4.91
N SER A 57 -10.60 8.45 5.37
CA SER A 57 -10.21 7.33 6.25
C SER A 57 -9.30 6.33 5.52
N GLY A 58 -9.60 6.03 4.26
CA GLY A 58 -8.75 5.17 3.44
C GLY A 58 -7.36 5.75 3.23
N LEU A 59 -7.29 7.05 2.95
CA LEU A 59 -6.02 7.77 2.80
C LEU A 59 -5.22 7.80 4.11
N GLY A 60 -5.88 8.04 5.25
CA GLY A 60 -5.25 7.95 6.56
C GLY A 60 -4.67 6.56 6.84
N THR A 61 -5.40 5.50 6.50
CA THR A 61 -4.92 4.12 6.61
C THR A 61 -3.73 3.82 5.70
N LEU A 62 -3.72 4.32 4.46
CA LEU A 62 -2.56 4.15 3.58
C LEU A 62 -1.31 4.88 4.11
N ALA A 63 -1.49 6.10 4.63
CA ALA A 63 -0.42 6.85 5.27
C ALA A 63 0.11 6.14 6.51
N GLU A 64 -0.79 5.59 7.31
CA GLU A 64 -0.46 4.79 8.47
C GLU A 64 0.30 3.52 8.08
N LEU A 65 -0.15 2.75 7.09
CA LEU A 65 0.54 1.53 6.63
C LEU A 65 1.95 1.82 6.10
N ALA A 66 2.08 2.87 5.29
CA ALA A 66 3.37 3.25 4.72
C ALA A 66 4.37 3.77 5.77
N THR A 67 3.89 4.30 6.90
CA THR A 67 4.72 4.80 8.00
C THR A 67 4.90 3.79 9.15
N ARG A 68 3.97 2.83 9.33
CA ARG A 68 3.98 1.83 10.41
C ARG A 68 4.69 0.53 10.06
N ALA A 69 4.62 0.02 8.84
CA ALA A 69 5.33 -1.21 8.46
C ALA A 69 6.86 -1.16 8.71
N PRO A 70 7.52 0.02 8.69
CA PRO A 70 8.89 0.17 9.20
C PRO A 70 9.08 -0.14 10.69
N ALA A 71 8.02 -0.14 11.51
CA ALA A 71 8.08 -0.35 12.95
C ALA A 71 7.54 -1.73 13.40
N SER A 72 7.08 -2.56 12.47
CA SER A 72 6.59 -3.91 12.77
C SER A 72 7.76 -4.81 13.16
N ARG A 73 7.77 -5.21 14.45
CA ARG A 73 8.83 -5.97 15.11
C ARG A 73 9.02 -7.35 14.48
N ARG A 74 9.87 -7.44 13.47
CA ARG A 74 10.57 -8.69 13.18
C ARG A 74 11.52 -9.04 14.33
N PRO A 75 11.91 -10.31 14.45
CA PRO A 75 12.99 -10.71 15.35
C PRO A 75 14.32 -9.97 15.10
N ASP A 76 14.52 -9.43 13.89
CA ASP A 76 15.72 -8.68 13.47
C ASP A 76 15.52 -7.14 13.46
N GLU A 77 14.37 -6.64 13.93
CA GLU A 77 13.99 -5.21 14.00
C GLU A 77 14.10 -4.43 12.67
N SER A 78 14.27 -5.12 11.53
CA SER A 78 14.46 -4.43 10.26
C SER A 78 13.13 -3.90 9.71
N PRO A 79 13.04 -2.60 9.35
CA PRO A 79 11.83 -2.01 8.82
C PRO A 79 11.42 -2.70 7.52
N VAL A 80 10.13 -3.03 7.37
CA VAL A 80 9.60 -3.53 6.09
C VAL A 80 9.22 -2.34 5.23
N PRO A 81 9.92 -2.07 4.12
CA PRO A 81 9.56 -0.96 3.24
C PRO A 81 8.21 -1.24 2.58
N VAL A 82 7.38 -0.20 2.52
CA VAL A 82 6.09 -0.21 1.80
C VAL A 82 6.19 0.74 0.63
N ARG A 83 5.65 0.33 -0.52
CA ARG A 83 5.46 1.17 -1.70
C ARG A 83 4.00 1.18 -2.13
N LEU A 84 3.57 2.32 -2.64
CA LEU A 84 2.20 2.52 -3.10
C LEU A 84 2.21 2.68 -4.62
N VAL A 85 1.27 2.02 -5.28
CA VAL A 85 1.12 2.08 -6.74
C VAL A 85 -0.25 2.63 -7.06
N SER A 86 -0.30 3.53 -8.04
CA SER A 86 -1.52 3.96 -8.68
C SER A 86 -1.20 4.40 -10.10
N ALA A 87 -2.04 3.99 -11.06
CA ALA A 87 -1.97 4.55 -12.40
C ALA A 87 -2.07 6.10 -12.35
N PRO A 88 -1.24 6.84 -13.11
CA PRO A 88 -1.21 8.31 -13.09
C PRO A 88 -2.53 8.97 -13.47
N ASP A 89 -3.39 8.27 -14.21
CA ASP A 89 -4.71 8.73 -14.65
C ASP A 89 -5.84 8.31 -13.70
N ASN A 90 -5.57 7.54 -12.64
CA ASN A 90 -6.57 7.15 -11.64
C ASN A 90 -6.94 8.35 -10.74
N ARG A 91 -7.87 9.18 -11.21
CA ARG A 91 -8.33 10.39 -10.50
C ARG A 91 -8.93 10.09 -9.13
N ALA A 92 -9.44 8.88 -8.89
CA ALA A 92 -10.00 8.50 -7.60
C ALA A 92 -8.93 8.46 -6.50
N VAL A 93 -7.69 8.10 -6.86
CA VAL A 93 -6.55 8.07 -5.94
C VAL A 93 -5.74 9.37 -6.02
N ILE A 94 -5.45 9.86 -7.24
CA ILE A 94 -4.55 11.01 -7.44
C ILE A 94 -5.11 12.29 -6.82
N ARG A 95 -6.42 12.60 -6.99
CA ARG A 95 -7.00 13.85 -6.47
C ARG A 95 -6.92 13.94 -4.94
N PRO A 96 -7.34 12.93 -4.15
CA PRO A 96 -7.12 12.95 -2.71
C PRO A 96 -5.64 13.09 -2.32
N TRP A 97 -4.73 12.44 -3.05
CA TRP A 97 -3.29 12.49 -2.80
C TRP A 97 -2.72 13.91 -2.93
N GLU A 98 -3.08 14.60 -4.02
CA GLU A 98 -2.70 16.00 -4.28
C GLU A 98 -3.34 16.96 -3.28
N THR A 99 -4.63 16.75 -2.99
CA THR A 99 -5.39 17.60 -2.05
C THR A 99 -4.76 17.59 -0.66
N MET A 100 -4.22 16.45 -0.24
CA MET A 100 -3.56 16.29 1.06
C MET A 100 -2.04 16.49 1.00
N ASN A 101 -1.52 16.88 -0.18
CA ASN A 101 -0.10 17.18 -0.42
C ASN A 101 0.84 16.03 0.00
N LEU A 102 0.39 14.77 -0.20
CA LEU A 102 1.08 13.57 0.28
C LEU A 102 2.23 13.12 -0.61
N GLN A 103 2.37 13.67 -1.81
CA GLN A 103 3.36 13.24 -2.81
C GLN A 103 4.81 13.28 -2.29
N GLN A 104 5.11 14.16 -1.33
CA GLN A 104 6.44 14.31 -0.73
C GLN A 104 6.72 13.30 0.38
N ILE A 105 5.68 12.72 0.98
CA ILE A 105 5.77 11.84 2.14
C ILE A 105 5.50 10.39 1.72
N LEU A 106 4.58 10.20 0.78
CA LEU A 106 4.05 8.93 0.31
C LEU A 106 4.09 8.93 -1.22
N PRO A 107 5.26 8.64 -1.82
CA PRO A 107 5.39 8.59 -3.26
C PRO A 107 4.51 7.48 -3.85
N LEU A 108 3.82 7.80 -4.94
CA LEU A 108 3.10 6.83 -5.75
C LEU A 108 3.97 6.44 -6.95
N HIS A 109 4.12 5.14 -7.17
CA HIS A 109 4.70 4.59 -8.38
C HIS A 109 3.60 4.39 -9.43
N ALA A 110 3.96 4.57 -10.71
CA ALA A 110 3.01 4.47 -11.82
C ALA A 110 2.49 3.03 -12.03
N ASP A 111 3.30 2.03 -11.71
CA ASP A 111 2.97 0.61 -11.82
C ASP A 111 3.76 -0.23 -10.80
N VAL A 112 3.37 -1.51 -10.69
CA VAL A 112 3.98 -2.47 -9.76
C VAL A 112 5.45 -2.73 -10.12
N ALA A 113 5.83 -2.71 -11.39
CA ALA A 113 7.20 -2.96 -11.80
C ALA A 113 8.15 -1.86 -11.29
N ALA A 114 7.73 -0.59 -11.39
CA ALA A 114 8.48 0.55 -10.86
C ALA A 114 8.59 0.51 -9.33
N ALA A 115 7.53 0.09 -8.63
CA ALA A 115 7.57 -0.08 -7.18
C ALA A 115 8.50 -1.22 -6.75
N LEU A 116 8.50 -2.34 -7.47
CA LEU A 116 9.40 -3.46 -7.22
C LEU A 116 10.87 -3.08 -7.46
N ALA A 117 11.14 -2.30 -8.51
CA ALA A 117 12.49 -1.83 -8.82
C ALA A 117 13.04 -0.87 -7.75
N ASP A 118 12.19 -0.09 -7.07
CA ASP A 118 12.59 0.81 -5.98
C ASP A 118 12.87 0.08 -4.65
N LEU A 119 12.34 -1.14 -4.49
CA LEU A 119 12.58 -2.01 -3.33
C LEU A 119 13.88 -2.83 -3.44
N GLY A 120 14.49 -2.89 -4.63
CA GLY A 120 15.74 -3.62 -4.91
C GLY A 120 16.91 -2.70 -5.24
#